data_AF-A0A9Q1C6I5-F1
#
_entry.id   AF-A0A9Q1C6I5-F1
#
_cell.length_a   1.000
_cell.length_b   1.000
_cell.length_c   1.000
_cell.angle_alpha   90.00
_cell.angle_beta   90.00
_cell.angle_gamma   90.00
#
_symmetry.space_group_name_H-M   'P 1'
#
loop_
_entity.id
_entity.type
_entity.pdbx_description
1 polymer ?
#
loop_
_entity_poly.entity_id
_entity_poly.type
_entity_poly.pdbx_seq_one_letter_code
_entity_poly.pdbx_strand_id
1 'polypeptide(L)'
;MQAIIKSHNNRIITTTTPAIPKKMCNCRDKDSCPLRGKCLTTALVYKATVSGCGVEPKTYIGISGGPFKQRYYNHRKSFNHQKHAKDTELSKYIWALKEEEKSFEIKWEILKTSNTKQRASSQCNLCVEEKVEITLANNMNLLNRRTELLSKCRHSSKPKR
;
A
#
# COMPACT_ATOMS: atom_id res chain seq x y z
N MET A 1 1.14 45.54 7.17
CA MET A 1 1.11 45.38 5.69
C MET A 1 2.18 44.40 5.16
N GLN A 2 3.43 44.45 5.64
CA GLN A 2 4.50 43.50 5.21
C GLN A 2 4.17 42.01 5.43
N ALA A 3 3.46 41.65 6.51
CA ALA A 3 3.12 40.25 6.81
C ALA A 3 2.18 39.62 5.75
N ILE A 4 1.28 40.43 5.20
CA ILE A 4 0.31 40.00 4.18
C ILE A 4 1.04 39.74 2.85
N ILE A 5 1.95 40.64 2.48
CA ILE A 5 2.78 40.52 1.28
C ILE A 5 3.72 39.31 1.41
N LYS A 6 4.34 39.10 2.58
CA LYS A 6 5.19 37.92 2.84
C LYS A 6 4.41 36.61 2.76
N SER A 7 3.18 36.56 3.29
CA SER A 7 2.31 35.38 3.21
C SER A 7 1.91 35.05 1.77
N HIS A 8 1.51 36.07 1.00
CA HIS A 8 1.17 35.93 -0.40
C HIS A 8 2.37 35.48 -1.24
N ASN A 9 3.53 36.10 -1.04
CA ASN A 9 4.77 35.76 -1.74
C ASN A 9 5.25 34.34 -1.41
N ASN A 10 5.19 33.92 -0.13
CA ASN A 10 5.52 32.55 0.26
C ASN A 10 4.61 31.53 -0.44
N ARG A 11 3.30 31.82 -0.54
CA ARG A 11 2.35 30.95 -1.24
C ARG A 11 2.71 30.82 -2.72
N ILE A 12 3.01 31.93 -3.40
CA ILE A 12 3.44 31.93 -4.81
C ILE A 12 4.75 31.17 -5.00
N ILE A 13 5.73 31.37 -4.11
CA ILE A 13 7.04 30.68 -4.16
C ILE A 13 6.87 29.16 -3.98
N THR A 14 5.98 28.72 -3.08
CA THR A 14 5.70 27.28 -2.89
C THR A 14 5.00 26.62 -4.08
N THR A 15 4.24 27.37 -4.87
CA THR A 15 3.60 26.86 -6.10
C THR A 15 4.54 26.85 -7.31
N THR A 16 5.61 27.65 -7.31
CA THR A 16 6.49 27.88 -8.48
C THR A 16 7.83 27.13 -8.37
N THR A 17 8.07 26.40 -7.28
CA THR A 17 9.29 25.59 -7.16
C THR A 17 9.20 24.40 -8.12
N PRO A 18 10.11 24.24 -9.11
CA PRO A 18 10.14 23.05 -9.93
C PRO A 18 10.38 21.86 -9.01
N ALA A 19 9.38 20.96 -8.94
CA ALA A 19 9.47 19.78 -8.10
C ALA A 19 10.68 18.95 -8.55
N ILE A 20 11.72 18.85 -7.70
CA ILE A 20 12.83 17.92 -7.91
C ILE A 20 12.20 16.56 -8.25
N PRO A 21 12.55 15.94 -9.40
CA PRO A 21 11.94 14.69 -9.80
C PRO A 21 12.16 13.65 -8.70
N LYS A 22 11.09 13.33 -7.97
CA LYS A 22 11.16 12.34 -6.89
C LYS A 22 11.51 11.00 -7.52
N LYS A 23 12.68 10.46 -7.16
CA LYS A 23 13.11 9.12 -7.58
C LYS A 23 12.02 8.10 -7.23
N MET A 24 11.47 7.43 -8.24
CA MET A 24 10.36 6.47 -8.08
C MET A 24 10.80 5.03 -7.77
N CYS A 25 12.08 4.72 -7.99
CA CYS A 25 12.67 3.42 -7.70
C CYS A 25 14.18 3.52 -7.40
N ASN A 26 14.65 2.70 -6.48
CA ASN A 26 16.07 2.53 -6.13
C ASN A 26 16.48 1.04 -6.07
N CYS A 27 15.80 0.16 -6.81
CA CYS A 27 16.24 -1.22 -6.97
C CYS A 27 17.53 -1.28 -7.80
N ARG A 28 18.42 -2.22 -7.47
CA ARG A 28 19.66 -2.46 -8.23
C ARG A 28 19.34 -2.96 -9.64
N ASP A 29 18.44 -3.92 -9.71
CA ASP A 29 17.80 -4.36 -10.94
C ASP A 29 16.37 -3.77 -10.99
N LYS A 30 16.04 -3.10 -12.11
CA LYS A 30 14.75 -2.44 -12.29
C LYS A 30 13.67 -3.40 -12.76
N ASP A 31 14.05 -4.49 -13.43
CA ASP A 31 13.11 -5.45 -14.01
C ASP A 31 12.50 -6.32 -12.91
N SER A 32 13.27 -6.65 -11.86
CA SER A 32 12.76 -7.30 -10.64
C SER A 32 11.96 -6.37 -9.71
N CYS A 33 11.71 -5.12 -10.08
CA CYS A 33 10.91 -4.23 -9.24
C CYS A 33 9.43 -4.69 -9.23
N PRO A 34 8.84 -4.97 -8.04
CA PRO A 34 7.48 -5.51 -7.95
C PRO A 34 6.42 -4.57 -8.53
N LEU A 35 6.69 -3.26 -8.57
CA LEU A 35 5.84 -2.25 -9.20
C LEU A 35 6.50 -1.59 -10.42
N ARG A 36 7.29 -2.33 -11.21
CA ARG A 36 7.85 -1.87 -12.50
C ARG A 36 8.47 -0.46 -12.46
N GLY A 37 9.42 -0.26 -11.54
CA GLY A 37 10.08 1.04 -11.35
C GLY A 37 9.33 2.07 -10.47
N LYS A 38 8.26 1.68 -9.77
CA LYS A 38 7.48 2.57 -8.90
C LYS A 38 7.45 2.17 -7.42
N CYS A 39 8.41 1.37 -6.95
CA CYS A 39 8.41 0.84 -5.58
C CYS A 39 8.58 1.90 -4.48
N LEU A 40 9.07 3.10 -4.79
CA LEU A 40 9.20 4.19 -3.82
C LEU A 40 7.92 5.05 -3.69
N THR A 41 6.87 4.70 -4.41
CA THR A 41 5.57 5.37 -4.27
C THR A 41 5.06 5.20 -2.83
N THR A 42 4.66 6.31 -2.22
CA THR A 42 4.12 6.39 -0.86
C THR A 42 2.62 6.58 -0.89
N ALA A 43 1.96 6.32 0.24
CA ALA A 43 0.53 6.56 0.41
C ALA A 43 -0.32 5.95 -0.70
N LEU A 44 -0.26 4.63 -0.87
CA LEU A 44 -0.96 3.95 -1.95
C LEU A 44 -1.77 2.77 -1.45
N VAL A 45 -2.83 2.46 -2.19
CA VAL A 45 -3.57 1.20 -2.15
C VAL A 45 -3.00 0.32 -3.28
N TYR A 46 -2.57 -0.88 -2.93
CA TYR A 46 -2.06 -1.86 -3.88
C TYR A 46 -2.92 -3.12 -3.90
N LYS A 47 -2.84 -3.86 -5.00
CA LYS A 47 -3.38 -5.20 -5.14
C LYS A 47 -2.25 -6.18 -5.34
N ALA A 48 -2.36 -7.34 -4.69
CA ALA A 48 -1.53 -8.51 -4.90
C ALA A 48 -2.41 -9.62 -5.46
N THR A 49 -2.09 -10.12 -6.64
CA THR A 49 -2.79 -11.24 -7.28
C THR A 49 -1.90 -12.46 -7.19
N VAL A 50 -2.38 -13.49 -6.51
CA VAL A 50 -1.75 -14.80 -6.39
C VAL A 50 -2.40 -15.73 -7.41
N SER A 51 -1.58 -16.35 -8.26
CA SER A 51 -2.03 -17.31 -9.28
C SER A 51 -0.98 -18.40 -9.47
N GLY A 52 -1.39 -19.57 -9.94
CA GLY A 52 -0.48 -20.70 -10.16
C GLY A 52 -1.15 -21.82 -10.94
N CYS A 53 -0.39 -22.84 -11.31
CA CYS A 53 -0.95 -24.02 -11.97
C CYS A 53 -1.91 -24.73 -11.01
N GLY A 54 -3.18 -24.89 -11.40
CA GLY A 54 -4.21 -25.50 -10.56
C GLY A 54 -4.63 -24.66 -9.34
N VAL A 55 -4.29 -23.37 -9.32
CA VAL A 55 -4.68 -22.44 -8.25
C VAL A 55 -5.57 -21.36 -8.83
N GLU A 56 -6.82 -21.32 -8.36
CA GLU A 56 -7.75 -20.24 -8.69
C GLU A 56 -7.16 -18.88 -8.26
N PRO A 57 -7.16 -17.87 -9.15
CA PRO A 57 -6.58 -16.57 -8.83
C PRO A 57 -7.25 -15.92 -7.62
N LYS A 58 -6.44 -15.60 -6.60
CA LYS A 58 -6.88 -14.87 -5.41
C LYS A 58 -6.21 -13.49 -5.36
N THR A 59 -6.93 -12.51 -4.86
CA THR A 59 -6.48 -11.12 -4.76
C THR A 59 -6.45 -10.67 -3.31
N TYR A 60 -5.49 -9.82 -2.99
CA TYR A 60 -5.39 -9.15 -1.70
C TYR A 60 -5.17 -7.66 -1.95
N ILE A 61 -5.93 -6.82 -1.24
CA ILE A 61 -5.82 -5.38 -1.29
C ILE A 61 -5.21 -4.91 0.04
N GLY A 62 -4.25 -4.00 -0.04
CA GLY A 62 -3.67 -3.43 1.16
C GLY A 62 -3.12 -2.04 0.93
N ILE A 63 -2.77 -1.37 2.02
CA ILE A 63 -2.18 -0.02 1.97
C ILE A 63 -0.73 0.05 2.39
N SER A 64 -0.07 1.09 1.88
CA SER A 64 1.24 1.52 2.32
C SER A 64 1.26 3.03 2.52
N GLY A 65 1.39 3.49 3.77
CA GLY A 65 1.59 4.90 4.09
C GLY A 65 2.97 5.40 3.65
N GLY A 66 4.02 4.62 3.95
CA GLY A 66 5.39 4.84 3.47
C GLY A 66 5.65 4.24 2.08
N PRO A 67 6.92 4.19 1.64
CA PRO A 67 7.29 3.60 0.35
C PRO A 67 6.85 2.13 0.26
N PHE A 68 6.19 1.75 -0.83
CA PHE A 68 5.72 0.37 -1.05
C PHE A 68 6.85 -0.66 -0.93
N LYS A 69 8.07 -0.32 -1.33
CA LYS A 69 9.25 -1.19 -1.20
C LYS A 69 9.41 -1.76 0.21
N GLN A 70 9.18 -0.95 1.25
CA GLN A 70 9.24 -1.41 2.64
C GLN A 70 8.10 -2.37 2.97
N ARG A 71 6.88 -2.08 2.49
CA ARG A 71 5.73 -2.98 2.66
C ARG A 71 5.94 -4.31 1.94
N TYR A 72 6.49 -4.29 0.73
CA TYR A 72 6.86 -5.48 -0.03
C TYR A 72 7.90 -6.33 0.71
N TYR A 73 8.94 -5.72 1.30
CA TYR A 73 9.91 -6.47 2.11
C TYR A 73 9.27 -7.11 3.35
N ASN A 74 8.32 -6.43 3.99
CA ASN A 74 7.59 -7.01 5.12
C ASN A 74 6.76 -8.24 4.68
N HIS A 75 6.09 -8.17 3.53
CA HIS A 75 5.40 -9.32 2.94
C HIS A 75 6.37 -10.46 2.61
N ARG A 76 7.51 -10.17 1.96
CA ARG A 76 8.52 -11.19 1.67
C ARG A 76 9.06 -11.84 2.95
N LYS A 77 9.27 -11.06 4.01
CA LYS A 77 9.64 -11.57 5.34
C LYS A 77 8.56 -12.50 5.90
N SER A 78 7.27 -12.14 5.79
CA SER A 78 6.17 -12.97 6.30
C SER A 78 5.98 -14.25 5.51
N PHE A 79 6.29 -14.25 4.21
CA PHE A 79 6.28 -15.47 3.38
C PHE A 79 7.44 -16.41 3.70
N ASN A 80 8.57 -15.90 4.20
CA ASN A 80 9.77 -16.69 4.44
C ASN A 80 9.91 -17.19 5.88
N HIS A 81 9.31 -16.50 6.86
CA HIS A 81 9.42 -16.87 8.27
C HIS A 81 8.05 -17.24 8.85
N GLN A 82 7.89 -18.50 9.26
CA GLN A 82 6.61 -19.05 9.72
C GLN A 82 6.00 -18.29 10.91
N LYS A 83 6.84 -17.70 11.78
CA LYS A 83 6.37 -16.85 12.89
C LYS A 83 5.51 -15.65 12.45
N HIS A 84 5.63 -15.23 11.20
CA HIS A 84 4.90 -14.12 10.59
C HIS A 84 3.81 -14.59 9.60
N ALA A 85 3.54 -15.90 9.53
CA ALA A 85 2.58 -16.47 8.58
C ALA A 85 1.18 -15.86 8.72
N LYS A 86 0.80 -15.46 9.93
CA LYS A 86 -0.53 -14.93 10.25
C LYS A 86 -0.59 -13.40 10.31
N ASP A 87 0.48 -12.69 9.91
CA ASP A 87 0.52 -11.21 9.95
C ASP A 87 -0.50 -10.56 9.00
N THR A 88 -0.86 -11.25 7.91
CA THR A 88 -1.87 -10.82 6.94
C THR A 88 -2.62 -12.03 6.36
N GLU A 89 -3.82 -11.83 5.83
CA GLU A 89 -4.52 -12.89 5.10
C GLU A 89 -3.75 -13.34 3.85
N LEU A 90 -3.01 -12.44 3.21
CA LEU A 90 -2.11 -12.81 2.10
C LEU A 90 -1.04 -13.79 2.56
N SER A 91 -0.32 -13.52 3.66
CA SER A 91 0.71 -14.43 4.16
C SER A 91 0.11 -15.76 4.61
N LYS A 92 -1.07 -15.75 5.22
CA LYS A 92 -1.78 -16.97 5.62
C LYS A 92 -2.07 -17.85 4.40
N TYR A 93 -2.55 -17.26 3.32
CA TYR A 93 -2.84 -17.96 2.08
C TYR A 93 -1.58 -18.51 1.42
N ILE A 94 -0.48 -17.74 1.38
CA ILE A 94 0.80 -18.20 0.83
C ILE A 94 1.34 -19.40 1.60
N TRP A 95 1.23 -19.42 2.93
CA TRP A 95 1.66 -20.58 3.72
C TRP A 95 0.80 -21.83 3.46
N ALA A 96 -0.52 -21.68 3.31
CA ALA A 96 -1.39 -22.79 2.92
C ALA A 96 -0.98 -23.38 1.56
N LEU A 97 -0.69 -22.54 0.56
CA LEU A 97 -0.20 -23.00 -0.74
C LEU A 97 1.14 -23.74 -0.64
N LYS A 98 2.03 -23.33 0.26
CA LYS A 98 3.30 -24.02 0.50
C LYS A 98 3.11 -25.37 1.17
N GLU A 99 2.20 -25.47 2.13
CA GLU A 99 1.85 -26.73 2.81
C GLU A 99 1.22 -27.73 1.83
N GLU A 100 0.45 -27.24 0.85
CA GLU A 100 -0.11 -28.03 -0.25
C GLU A 100 0.88 -28.28 -1.41
N GLU A 101 2.14 -27.86 -1.28
CA GLU A 101 3.19 -27.96 -2.32
C GLU A 101 2.81 -27.36 -3.68
N LYS A 102 1.92 -26.36 -3.69
CA LYS A 102 1.44 -25.71 -4.92
C LYS A 102 2.39 -24.60 -5.34
N SER A 103 2.76 -24.61 -6.62
CA SER A 103 3.50 -23.50 -7.24
C SER A 103 2.59 -22.26 -7.36
N PHE A 104 3.15 -21.09 -7.08
CA PHE A 104 2.43 -19.82 -7.19
C PHE A 104 3.34 -18.67 -7.60
N GLU A 105 2.74 -17.65 -8.21
CA GLU A 105 3.32 -16.36 -8.55
C GLU A 105 2.48 -15.25 -7.90
N ILE A 106 3.12 -14.15 -7.51
CA ILE A 106 2.44 -12.97 -6.94
C ILE A 106 2.73 -11.76 -7.81
N LYS A 107 1.69 -11.21 -8.44
CA LYS A 107 1.74 -9.97 -9.21
C LYS A 107 1.25 -8.80 -8.37
N TRP A 108 2.00 -7.70 -8.38
CA TRP A 108 1.68 -6.49 -7.60
C TRP A 108 1.33 -5.33 -8.53
N GLU A 109 0.31 -4.58 -8.16
CA GLU A 109 -0.12 -3.40 -8.90
C GLU A 109 -0.58 -2.28 -7.96
N ILE A 110 -0.48 -1.04 -8.41
CA ILE A 110 -1.02 0.13 -7.70
C ILE A 110 -2.45 0.31 -8.19
N LEU A 111 -3.42 0.26 -7.27
CA LEU A 111 -4.81 0.61 -7.57
C LEU A 111 -4.99 2.11 -7.51
N LYS A 112 -4.51 2.73 -6.41
CA LYS A 112 -4.70 4.16 -6.17
C LYS A 112 -3.56 4.75 -5.38
N THR A 113 -3.21 6.00 -5.68
CA THR A 113 -2.35 6.84 -4.83
C THR A 113 -3.21 7.85 -4.09
N SER A 114 -3.02 7.95 -2.78
CA SER A 114 -3.78 8.81 -1.88
C SER A 114 -3.08 10.14 -1.64
N ASN A 115 -3.86 11.22 -1.59
CA ASN A 115 -3.35 12.50 -1.11
C ASN A 115 -3.44 12.55 0.42
N THR A 116 -2.32 12.28 1.10
CA THR A 116 -2.23 12.31 2.58
C THR A 116 -2.16 13.73 3.17
N LYS A 117 -2.07 14.77 2.32
CA LYS A 117 -1.94 16.16 2.78
C LYS A 117 -3.26 16.80 3.21
N GLN A 118 -4.41 16.21 2.85
CA GLN A 118 -5.73 16.75 3.18
C GLN A 118 -6.34 16.00 4.37
N ARG A 119 -5.92 16.35 5.59
CA ARG A 119 -6.60 15.97 6.84
C ARG A 119 -7.72 16.96 7.18
N ALA A 120 -8.61 17.22 6.23
CA ALA A 120 -9.76 18.09 6.50
C ALA A 120 -10.74 17.43 7.50
N SER A 121 -10.74 16.09 7.56
CA SER A 121 -11.53 15.29 8.50
C SER A 121 -10.64 14.50 9.46
N SER A 122 -11.21 14.05 10.59
CA SER A 122 -10.59 13.12 11.55
C SER A 122 -10.33 11.72 10.97
N GLN A 123 -10.57 11.52 9.67
CA GLN A 123 -10.48 10.25 8.97
C GLN A 123 -9.25 10.22 8.05
N CYS A 124 -8.61 9.05 7.95
CA CYS A 124 -7.46 8.87 7.08
C CYS A 124 -7.92 8.47 5.67
N ASN A 125 -7.73 9.36 4.70
CA ASN A 125 -8.09 9.12 3.29
C ASN A 125 -7.55 7.78 2.77
N LEU A 126 -6.29 7.44 3.08
CA LEU A 126 -5.69 6.18 2.66
C LEU A 126 -6.46 4.95 3.20
N CYS A 127 -6.90 5.00 4.46
CA CYS A 127 -7.70 3.92 5.04
C CYS A 127 -9.13 3.91 4.50
N VAL A 128 -9.71 5.06 4.16
CA VAL A 128 -11.04 5.11 3.55
C VAL A 128 -10.98 4.53 2.13
N GLU A 129 -9.97 4.92 1.36
CA GLU A 129 -9.75 4.40 0.00
C GLU A 129 -9.50 2.89 0.01
N GLU A 130 -8.73 2.36 0.96
CA GLU A 130 -8.57 0.90 1.14
C GLU A 130 -9.93 0.20 1.27
N LYS A 131 -10.82 0.75 2.12
CA LYS A 131 -12.14 0.16 2.37
C LYS A 131 -13.05 0.22 1.16
N VAL A 132 -12.97 1.29 0.39
CA VAL A 132 -13.70 1.43 -0.87
C VAL A 132 -13.23 0.37 -1.86
N GLU A 133 -11.92 0.24 -2.08
CA GLU A 133 -11.37 -0.75 -3.02
C GLU A 133 -11.69 -2.20 -2.60
N ILE A 134 -11.62 -2.52 -1.30
CA ILE A 134 -12.03 -3.84 -0.78
C ILE A 134 -13.52 -4.10 -0.99
N THR A 135 -14.37 -3.08 -0.80
CA THR A 135 -15.83 -3.23 -0.99
C THR A 135 -16.20 -3.41 -2.46
N LEU A 136 -15.51 -2.71 -3.37
CA LEU A 136 -15.74 -2.79 -4.81
C LEU A 136 -15.16 -4.07 -5.44
N ALA A 137 -14.17 -4.69 -4.81
CA ALA A 137 -13.57 -5.92 -5.30
C ALA A 137 -14.55 -7.12 -5.23
N ASN A 138 -14.47 -8.01 -6.23
CA ASN A 138 -15.29 -9.22 -6.27
C ASN A 138 -14.96 -10.14 -5.08
N ASN A 139 -15.97 -10.37 -4.23
CA ASN A 139 -15.84 -11.09 -2.96
C ASN A 139 -15.40 -12.56 -3.13
N MET A 140 -15.65 -13.19 -4.28
CA MET A 140 -15.32 -14.61 -4.47
C MET A 140 -13.80 -14.88 -4.47
N ASN A 141 -13.01 -13.90 -4.93
CA ASN A 141 -11.57 -14.05 -5.10
C ASN A 141 -10.76 -13.16 -4.16
N LEU A 142 -11.39 -12.47 -3.22
CA LEU A 142 -10.73 -11.55 -2.31
C LEU A 142 -10.31 -12.25 -1.01
N LEU A 143 -9.04 -12.11 -0.62
CA LEU A 143 -8.48 -12.68 0.61
C LEU A 143 -8.76 -11.81 1.84
N ASN A 144 -8.97 -10.51 1.66
CA ASN A 144 -9.24 -9.60 2.78
C ASN A 144 -10.51 -10.01 3.53
N ARG A 145 -10.44 -10.06 4.87
CA ARG A 145 -11.65 -10.24 5.68
C ARG A 145 -12.41 -8.93 5.76
N ARG A 146 -13.73 -8.98 5.54
CA ARG A 146 -14.61 -7.80 5.72
C ARG A 146 -14.60 -7.25 7.14
N THR A 147 -14.30 -8.06 8.15
CA THR A 147 -14.13 -7.59 9.54
C THR A 147 -12.92 -6.66 9.71
N GLU A 148 -11.91 -6.72 8.83
CA GLU A 148 -10.77 -5.80 8.84
C GLU A 148 -11.17 -4.37 8.42
N LEU A 149 -12.29 -4.20 7.72
CA LEU A 149 -12.84 -2.89 7.34
C LEU A 149 -13.31 -2.08 8.56
N LEU A 150 -13.62 -2.76 9.67
CA LEU A 150 -14.04 -2.13 10.92
C LEU A 150 -12.86 -1.73 11.81
N SER A 151 -11.62 -2.03 11.39
CA SER A 151 -10.44 -1.72 12.18
C SER A 151 -10.21 -0.20 12.32
N LYS A 152 -9.73 0.20 13.51
CA LYS A 152 -9.32 1.57 13.78
C LYS A 152 -8.17 1.97 12.86
N CYS A 153 -8.15 3.25 12.47
CA CYS A 153 -7.11 3.78 11.62
C CYS A 153 -5.71 3.60 12.26
N ARG A 154 -4.85 2.83 11.60
CA ARG A 154 -3.45 2.61 11.99
C ARG A 154 -2.56 3.84 11.77
N HIS A 155 -3.07 4.84 11.05
CA HIS A 155 -2.39 6.10 10.72
C HIS A 155 -2.91 7.29 11.53
N SER A 156 -3.88 7.09 12.43
CA SER A 156 -4.26 8.13 13.38
C SER A 156 -3.06 8.40 14.28
N SER A 157 -2.67 9.67 14.41
CA SER A 157 -1.56 10.06 15.27
C SER A 157 -1.82 9.53 16.69
N LYS A 158 -0.85 8.82 17.27
CA LYS A 158 -0.82 8.64 18.72
C LYS A 158 -0.99 10.03 19.36
N PRO A 159 -1.85 10.21 20.37
CA PRO A 159 -1.81 11.44 21.15
C PRO A 159 -0.37 11.61 21.63
N LYS A 160 0.21 12.80 21.41
CA LYS A 160 1.48 13.16 22.02
C LYS A 160 1.26 13.01 23.53
N ARG A 161 1.94 12.05 24.15
CA ARG A 161 2.05 11.98 25.61
C ARG A 161 2.92 13.14 26.08
#